data_AF-A0A2V7WAF0-F1
#
_entry.id   AF-A0A2V7WAF0-F1
#
_cell.length_a   1.000
_cell.length_b   1.000
_cell.length_c   1.000
_cell.angle_alpha   90.00
_cell.angle_beta   90.00
_cell.angle_gamma   90.00
#
_symmetry.space_group_name_H-M   'P 1'
#
loop_
_entity.id
_entity.type
_entity.pdbx_description
1 polymer ?
#
loop_
_entity_poly.entity_id
_entity_poly.type
_entity_poly.pdbx_seq_one_letter_code
_entity_poly.pdbx_strand_id
1 'polypeptide(L)'
;MPAKGAKDIDLELGPLIEEGARRAEEARRIAQLYPDVSLVLRVVDDPSMQGKVSLGPEELRILFRTGGGRSVEQLCSDLGYRPAELFPLLQNLETKGLIARGQSTSQPAASSLVGSLTQDSGAVFPLLDDEYVIGRDASNSISIPDNSISSRHARIIRGSDGFFIEDLLSRNTDRRLLTNNDLVRLGKVILTFNLAIDAVVGDETAGVRA
;
A
#
# COMPACT_ATOMS: atom_id res chain seq x y z
N MET A 1 0.65 37.56 -52.85
CA MET A 1 1.54 38.42 -52.02
C MET A 1 1.79 37.66 -50.72
N PRO A 2 2.95 37.01 -50.53
CA PRO A 2 3.27 36.33 -49.28
C PRO A 2 3.49 37.35 -48.15
N ALA A 3 3.10 36.99 -46.93
CA ALA A 3 3.15 37.86 -45.76
C ALA A 3 4.60 38.28 -45.45
N LYS A 4 4.81 39.59 -45.32
CA LYS A 4 6.11 40.22 -45.05
C LYS A 4 6.56 39.87 -43.62
N GLY A 5 7.48 38.92 -43.47
CA GLY A 5 8.11 38.62 -42.17
C GLY A 5 8.49 37.16 -41.90
N ALA A 6 8.11 36.19 -42.76
CA ALA A 6 8.55 34.80 -42.58
C ALA A 6 10.04 34.67 -42.92
N LYS A 7 10.86 34.29 -41.94
CA LYS A 7 12.21 33.78 -42.16
C LYS A 7 12.11 32.28 -42.36
N ASP A 8 12.56 31.77 -43.51
CA ASP A 8 12.72 30.34 -43.72
C ASP A 8 13.79 29.84 -42.74
N ILE A 9 13.39 28.90 -41.87
CA ILE A 9 14.33 28.17 -41.02
C ILE A 9 14.66 26.90 -41.80
N ASP A 10 15.92 26.77 -42.22
CA ASP A 10 16.44 25.54 -42.82
C ASP A 10 16.55 24.47 -41.71
N LEU A 11 15.48 23.70 -41.54
CA LEU A 11 15.41 22.61 -40.58
C LEU A 11 15.66 21.30 -41.31
N GLU A 12 16.80 20.66 -41.02
CA GLU A 12 17.05 19.29 -41.48
C GLU A 12 16.03 18.34 -40.84
N LEU A 13 15.03 17.93 -41.62
CA LEU A 13 13.92 17.12 -41.13
C LEU A 13 14.33 15.69 -40.77
N GLY A 14 15.37 15.14 -41.40
CA GLY A 14 15.83 13.76 -41.17
C GLY A 14 16.19 13.47 -39.71
N PRO A 15 17.18 14.18 -39.13
CA PRO A 15 17.56 13.99 -37.72
C PRO A 15 16.41 14.23 -36.74
N LEU A 16 15.51 15.18 -37.03
CA LEU A 16 14.35 15.47 -36.18
C LEU A 16 13.31 14.34 -36.20
N ILE A 17 13.09 13.73 -37.37
CA ILE A 17 12.18 12.57 -37.52
C ILE A 17 12.75 11.36 -36.80
N GLU A 18 14.05 11.07 -36.97
CA GLU A 18 14.72 9.96 -36.28
C GLU A 18 14.72 10.13 -34.77
N GLU A 19 14.98 11.34 -34.28
CA GLU A 19 14.89 11.67 -32.86
C GLU A 19 13.46 11.54 -32.34
N GLY A 20 12.47 12.01 -33.09
CA GLY A 20 11.05 11.89 -32.76
C GLY A 20 10.61 10.42 -32.66
N ALA A 21 11.04 9.58 -33.60
CA ALA A 21 10.78 8.14 -33.59
C ALA A 21 11.41 7.47 -32.38
N ARG A 22 12.67 7.80 -32.06
CA ARG A 22 13.38 7.24 -30.89
C ARG A 22 12.68 7.59 -29.57
N ARG A 23 12.28 8.86 -29.39
CA ARG A 23 11.54 9.30 -28.19
C ARG A 23 10.18 8.61 -28.07
N ALA A 24 9.49 8.39 -29.19
CA ALA A 24 8.22 7.68 -29.19
C ALA A 24 8.38 6.20 -28.81
N GLU A 25 9.45 5.55 -29.28
CA GLU A 25 9.75 4.15 -28.92
C GLU A 25 10.17 4.02 -27.45
N GLU A 26 11.01 4.93 -26.96
CA GLU A 26 11.41 4.97 -25.55
C GLU A 26 10.21 5.17 -24.62
N ALA A 27 9.32 6.11 -24.94
CA ALA A 27 8.10 6.33 -24.17
C ALA A 27 7.19 5.08 -24.14
N ARG A 28 7.06 4.36 -25.27
CA ARG A 28 6.32 3.09 -25.30
C ARG A 28 6.97 2.02 -24.44
N ARG A 29 8.30 1.91 -24.47
CA ARG A 29 9.04 0.95 -23.66
C ARG A 29 8.87 1.22 -22.16
N ILE A 30 8.96 2.50 -21.76
CA ILE A 30 8.72 2.91 -20.37
C ILE A 30 7.27 2.59 -19.95
N ALA A 31 6.28 2.88 -20.80
CA ALA A 31 4.88 2.53 -20.51
C ALA A 31 4.66 1.02 -20.33
N GLN A 32 5.41 0.17 -21.04
CA GLN A 32 5.35 -1.29 -20.86
C GLN A 32 5.97 -1.76 -19.54
N LEU A 33 6.91 -1.02 -18.96
CA LEU A 33 7.51 -1.32 -17.65
C LEU A 33 6.57 -1.01 -16.49
N TYR A 34 5.60 -0.12 -16.72
CA TYR A 34 4.55 0.30 -15.79
C TYR A 34 3.15 0.02 -16.37
N PRO A 35 2.80 -1.25 -16.64
CA PRO A 35 1.55 -1.59 -17.33
C PRO A 35 0.32 -1.38 -16.43
N ASP A 36 0.51 -1.32 -15.12
CA ASP A 36 -0.55 -1.16 -14.12
C ASP A 36 -0.18 -0.05 -13.12
N VAL A 37 -1.08 0.92 -12.98
CA VAL A 37 -0.96 2.05 -12.03
C VAL A 37 -1.17 1.62 -10.58
N SER A 38 -1.61 0.38 -10.35
CA SER A 38 -1.67 -0.23 -9.02
C SER A 38 -0.29 -0.51 -8.41
N LEU A 39 0.78 -0.46 -9.22
CA LEU A 39 2.15 -0.72 -8.75
C LEU A 39 2.51 0.19 -7.57
N VAL A 40 2.94 -0.40 -6.47
CA VAL A 40 3.39 0.33 -5.27
C VAL A 40 4.89 0.59 -5.35
N LEU A 41 5.27 1.82 -5.06
CA LEU A 41 6.67 2.27 -4.98
C LEU A 41 6.96 2.72 -3.55
N ARG A 42 8.13 2.33 -3.04
CA ARG A 42 8.63 2.74 -1.72
C ARG A 42 10.00 3.38 -1.86
N VAL A 43 10.33 4.31 -0.97
CA VAL A 43 11.69 4.84 -0.85
C VAL A 43 12.61 3.75 -0.27
N VAL A 44 13.84 3.70 -0.76
CA VAL A 44 14.87 2.79 -0.25
C VAL A 44 15.50 3.40 0.99
N ASP A 45 15.37 2.72 2.13
CA ASP A 45 15.76 3.22 3.46
C ASP A 45 17.28 3.32 3.65
N ASP A 46 18.07 2.59 2.86
CA ASP A 46 19.53 2.64 2.88
C ASP A 46 20.10 2.97 1.47
N PRO A 47 20.32 4.26 1.17
CA PRO A 47 20.93 4.68 -0.09
C PRO A 47 22.46 4.53 -0.10
N SER A 48 23.08 3.93 0.93
CA SER A 48 24.55 3.84 1.08
C SER A 48 25.28 3.14 -0.07
N MET A 49 24.53 2.43 -0.93
CA MET A 49 25.02 1.81 -2.16
C MET A 49 25.31 2.81 -3.29
N GLN A 50 24.96 4.09 -3.12
CA GLN A 50 25.17 5.13 -4.11
C GLN A 50 26.01 6.26 -3.54
N GLY A 51 26.97 6.71 -4.33
CA GLY A 51 27.78 7.87 -3.97
C GLY A 51 26.96 9.16 -3.91
N LYS A 52 27.59 10.30 -4.16
CA LYS A 52 26.90 11.60 -4.15
C LYS A 52 25.85 11.67 -5.27
N VAL A 53 24.56 11.56 -4.92
CA VAL A 53 23.43 11.73 -5.86
C VAL A 53 22.96 13.18 -5.83
N SER A 54 22.86 13.82 -7.01
CA SER A 54 22.22 15.13 -7.17
C SER A 54 20.76 14.95 -7.51
N LEU A 55 19.87 15.61 -6.77
CA LEU A 55 18.43 15.55 -6.99
C LEU A 55 17.87 16.91 -7.41
N GLY A 56 17.07 16.89 -8.47
CA GLY A 56 16.28 18.04 -8.88
C GLY A 56 15.06 18.27 -7.96
N PRO A 57 14.41 19.45 -8.04
CA PRO A 57 13.22 19.76 -7.24
C PRO A 57 12.08 18.76 -7.44
N GLU A 58 11.85 18.31 -8.68
CA GLU A 58 10.78 17.37 -9.01
C GLU A 58 11.07 15.95 -8.50
N GLU A 59 12.32 15.51 -8.56
CA GLU A 59 12.75 14.23 -8.00
C GLU A 59 12.57 14.21 -6.48
N LEU A 60 12.92 15.30 -5.79
CA LEU A 60 12.67 15.45 -4.36
C LEU A 60 11.18 15.42 -4.03
N ARG A 61 10.36 16.15 -4.78
CA ARG A 61 8.90 16.16 -4.59
C ARG A 61 8.29 14.77 -4.72
N ILE A 62 8.74 13.99 -5.70
CA ILE A 62 8.29 12.61 -5.90
C ILE A 62 8.71 11.75 -4.71
N LEU A 63 9.97 11.79 -4.29
CA LEU A 63 10.46 11.00 -3.14
C LEU A 63 9.67 11.27 -1.85
N PHE A 64 9.42 12.54 -1.53
CA PHE A 64 8.62 12.93 -0.36
C PHE A 64 7.18 12.45 -0.43
N ARG A 65 6.60 12.36 -1.64
CA ARG A 65 5.23 11.84 -1.83
C ARG A 65 5.18 10.32 -1.83
N THR A 66 6.21 9.64 -2.33
CA THR A 66 6.33 8.18 -2.32
C THR A 66 6.43 7.63 -0.89
N GLY A 67 7.24 8.25 -0.02
CA GLY A 67 7.35 7.86 1.39
C GLY A 67 7.56 6.35 1.60
N GLY A 68 6.86 5.76 2.58
CA GLY A 68 6.95 4.33 2.91
C GLY A 68 6.22 3.37 1.95
N GLY A 69 5.53 3.87 0.92
CA GLY A 69 4.75 3.05 0.00
C GLY A 69 3.53 3.78 -0.56
N ARG A 70 3.52 4.08 -1.86
CA ARG A 70 2.36 4.64 -2.58
C ARG A 70 2.19 3.98 -3.94
N SER A 71 0.94 3.83 -4.38
CA SER A 71 0.68 3.38 -5.74
C SER A 71 1.01 4.48 -6.75
N VAL A 72 1.34 4.09 -7.97
CA VAL A 72 1.55 5.02 -9.09
C VAL A 72 0.30 5.86 -9.36
N GLU A 73 -0.90 5.28 -9.20
CA GLU A 73 -2.17 6.01 -9.29
C GLU A 73 -2.28 7.13 -8.23
N GLN A 74 -1.98 6.83 -6.97
CA GLN A 74 -1.99 7.81 -5.89
C GLN A 74 -0.97 8.93 -6.14
N LEU A 75 0.23 8.58 -6.60
CA LEU A 75 1.26 9.55 -6.94
C LEU A 75 0.83 10.47 -8.10
N CYS A 76 0.17 9.93 -9.12
CA CYS A 76 -0.40 10.73 -10.20
C CYS A 76 -1.44 11.73 -9.67
N SER A 77 -2.34 11.28 -8.78
CA SER A 77 -3.38 12.14 -8.19
C SER A 77 -2.79 13.26 -7.32
N ASP A 78 -1.84 12.92 -6.44
CA ASP A 78 -1.26 13.87 -5.47
C ASP A 78 -0.34 14.91 -6.12
N LEU A 79 0.39 14.51 -7.18
CA LEU A 79 1.33 15.38 -7.88
C LEU A 79 0.71 16.09 -9.09
N GLY A 80 -0.48 15.65 -9.53
CA GLY A 80 -1.15 16.17 -10.72
C GLY A 80 -0.47 15.77 -12.03
N TYR A 81 0.24 14.63 -12.05
CA TYR A 81 0.89 14.11 -13.26
C TYR A 81 0.01 13.09 -13.97
N ARG A 82 0.12 13.04 -15.30
CA ARG A 82 -0.39 11.89 -16.05
C ARG A 82 0.62 10.74 -15.96
N PRO A 83 0.17 9.47 -16.05
CA PRO A 83 1.08 8.31 -15.98
C PRO A 83 2.26 8.41 -16.97
N ALA A 84 1.99 8.82 -18.22
CA ALA A 84 3.02 8.99 -19.24
C ALA A 84 4.09 10.06 -18.90
N GLU A 85 3.76 11.03 -18.05
CA GLU A 85 4.68 12.08 -17.59
C GLU A 85 5.44 11.64 -16.33
N LEU A 86 4.81 10.84 -15.48
CA LEU A 86 5.38 10.37 -14.23
C LEU A 86 6.34 9.18 -14.43
N PHE A 87 6.04 8.24 -15.33
CA PHE A 87 6.85 7.03 -15.51
C PHE A 87 8.33 7.29 -15.81
N PRO A 88 8.72 8.25 -16.67
CA PRO A 88 10.14 8.54 -16.90
C PRO A 88 10.86 9.02 -15.63
N LEU A 89 10.18 9.79 -14.78
CA LEU A 89 10.73 10.30 -13.52
C LEU A 89 10.90 9.16 -12.50
N LEU A 90 9.91 8.26 -12.41
CA LEU A 90 9.99 7.06 -11.58
C LEU A 90 11.11 6.13 -12.07
N GLN A 91 11.23 5.91 -13.38
CA GLN A 91 12.30 5.10 -13.95
C GLN A 91 13.69 5.68 -13.63
N ASN A 92 13.84 7.01 -13.62
CA ASN A 92 15.08 7.68 -13.25
C ASN A 92 15.41 7.42 -11.76
N LEU A 93 14.42 7.61 -10.87
CA LEU A 93 14.57 7.35 -9.44
C LEU A 93 14.85 5.87 -9.13
N GLU A 94 14.23 4.93 -9.85
CA GLU A 94 14.51 3.48 -9.75
C GLU A 94 15.92 3.14 -10.23
N THR A 95 16.38 3.76 -11.33
CA THR A 95 17.73 3.54 -11.88
C THR A 95 18.78 4.14 -10.94
N LYS A 96 18.46 5.27 -10.33
CA LYS A 96 19.16 5.85 -9.18
C LYS A 96 18.82 5.11 -7.89
N GLY A 97 18.19 3.93 -7.87
CA GLY A 97 17.92 3.12 -6.66
C GLY A 97 17.39 3.86 -5.42
N LEU A 98 16.74 5.01 -5.59
CA LEU A 98 16.15 5.81 -4.50
C LEU A 98 14.74 5.34 -4.18
N ILE A 99 14.08 4.74 -5.17
CA ILE A 99 12.82 4.06 -5.00
C ILE A 99 12.95 2.63 -5.51
N ALA A 100 12.20 1.74 -4.88
CA ALA A 100 12.07 0.36 -5.30
C ALA A 100 10.59 0.03 -5.50
N ARG A 101 10.34 -0.91 -6.39
CA ARG A 101 9.02 -1.54 -6.52
C ARG A 101 8.76 -2.30 -5.23
N GLY A 102 7.75 -1.86 -4.50
CA GLY A 102 7.15 -2.70 -3.47
C GLY A 102 6.61 -3.95 -4.15
N GLN A 103 6.59 -5.08 -3.44
CA GLN A 103 5.74 -6.17 -3.89
C GLN A 103 4.34 -5.57 -4.03
N SER A 104 3.73 -5.76 -5.21
CA SER A 104 2.30 -5.56 -5.41
C SER A 104 1.59 -6.55 -4.49
N THR A 105 1.49 -6.20 -3.20
CA THR A 105 0.35 -6.62 -2.44
C THR A 105 -0.80 -5.97 -3.15
N SER A 106 -1.58 -6.75 -3.87
CA SER A 106 -3.01 -6.53 -4.01
C SER A 106 -3.62 -6.45 -2.60
N GLN A 107 -3.26 -5.41 -1.89
CA GLN A 107 -3.77 -5.08 -0.58
C GLN A 107 -4.01 -3.59 -0.69
N PRO A 108 -5.27 -3.18 -0.84
CA PRO A 108 -5.58 -1.77 -0.87
C PRO A 108 -5.01 -1.17 0.41
N ALA A 109 -4.55 0.07 0.30
CA ALA A 109 -4.31 0.93 1.45
C ALA A 109 -5.64 1.13 2.20
N ALA A 110 -6.10 0.12 2.92
CA ALA A 110 -6.83 0.36 4.14
C ALA A 110 -5.79 0.97 5.07
N SER A 111 -6.11 2.10 5.70
CA SER A 111 -5.62 2.38 7.06
C SER A 111 -5.29 1.06 7.73
N SER A 112 -4.02 0.81 8.09
CA SER A 112 -3.58 -0.47 8.65
C SER A 112 -4.25 -0.63 10.02
N LEU A 113 -5.51 -1.03 9.96
CA LEU A 113 -6.34 -1.44 11.06
C LEU A 113 -5.80 -2.82 11.40
N VAL A 114 -4.91 -2.83 12.39
CA VAL A 114 -4.38 -4.05 12.96
C VAL A 114 -5.33 -4.47 14.06
N GLY A 115 -6.05 -5.56 13.81
CA GLY A 115 -6.91 -6.18 14.79
C GLY A 115 -6.14 -7.22 15.61
N SER A 116 -6.51 -7.39 16.87
CA SER A 116 -6.12 -8.57 17.64
C SER A 116 -7.24 -9.02 18.57
N LEU A 117 -7.26 -10.31 18.89
CA LEU A 117 -8.07 -10.87 19.96
C LEU A 117 -7.18 -11.19 21.15
N THR A 118 -7.53 -10.69 22.33
CA THR A 118 -6.80 -10.97 23.56
C THR A 118 -7.67 -11.79 24.50
N GLN A 119 -7.16 -12.92 24.96
CA GLN A 119 -7.80 -13.75 25.96
C GLN A 119 -7.41 -13.30 27.38
N ASP A 120 -8.25 -13.60 28.37
CA ASP A 120 -7.99 -13.32 29.79
C ASP A 120 -6.69 -13.95 30.33
N SER A 121 -6.27 -15.08 29.75
CA SER A 121 -5.00 -15.75 30.01
C SER A 121 -3.77 -14.96 29.54
N GLY A 122 -3.97 -13.88 28.77
CA GLY A 122 -2.91 -13.07 28.16
C GLY A 122 -2.49 -13.55 26.76
N ALA A 123 -3.11 -14.61 26.23
CA ALA A 123 -2.88 -15.03 24.85
C ALA A 123 -3.41 -13.96 23.87
N VAL A 124 -2.59 -13.59 22.89
CA VAL A 124 -2.92 -12.60 21.86
C VAL A 124 -2.91 -13.27 20.49
N PHE A 125 -4.00 -13.10 19.75
CA PHE A 125 -4.17 -13.61 18.39
C PHE A 125 -4.21 -12.43 17.42
N PRO A 126 -3.13 -12.13 16.69
CA PRO A 126 -3.11 -11.05 15.71
C PRO A 126 -3.98 -11.42 14.49
N LEU A 127 -4.73 -10.44 13.97
CA LEU A 127 -5.62 -10.59 12.82
C LEU A 127 -5.02 -9.89 11.59
N LEU A 128 -4.03 -10.54 10.99
CA LEU A 128 -3.21 -10.01 9.88
C LEU A 128 -3.79 -10.33 8.49
N ASP A 129 -4.45 -11.48 8.36
CA ASP A 129 -5.07 -12.02 7.15
C ASP A 129 -6.51 -11.53 6.97
N ASP A 130 -7.11 -11.87 5.83
CA ASP A 130 -8.46 -11.42 5.48
C ASP A 130 -9.58 -12.20 6.20
N GLU A 131 -9.33 -13.45 6.59
CA GLU A 131 -10.33 -14.32 7.23
C GLU A 131 -9.72 -15.18 8.34
N TYR A 132 -10.42 -15.28 9.47
CA TYR A 132 -10.08 -16.11 10.60
C TYR A 132 -11.26 -16.96 11.03
N VAL A 133 -11.12 -18.28 10.99
CA VAL A 133 -12.07 -19.19 11.64
C VAL A 133 -11.64 -19.40 13.08
N ILE A 134 -12.57 -19.28 14.02
CA ILE A 134 -12.34 -19.48 15.45
C ILE A 134 -13.13 -20.72 15.89
N GLY A 135 -12.49 -21.64 16.60
CA GLY A 135 -13.15 -22.81 17.13
C GLY A 135 -12.24 -23.71 17.94
N ARG A 136 -12.81 -24.79 18.47
CA ARG A 136 -12.08 -25.77 19.29
C ARG A 136 -11.14 -26.67 18.49
N ASP A 137 -11.42 -26.87 17.21
CA ASP A 137 -10.60 -27.70 16.36
C ASP A 137 -9.22 -27.07 16.14
N ALA A 138 -8.17 -27.88 16.08
CA ALA A 138 -6.80 -27.42 15.85
C ALA A 138 -6.55 -26.95 14.40
N SER A 139 -7.44 -27.30 13.47
CA SER A 139 -7.37 -26.88 12.06
C SER A 139 -7.86 -25.45 11.80
N ASN A 140 -8.44 -24.77 12.79
CA ASN A 140 -8.89 -23.39 12.66
C ASN A 140 -7.72 -22.40 12.74
N SER A 141 -7.89 -21.23 12.12
CA SER A 141 -6.92 -20.12 12.21
C SER A 141 -6.66 -19.71 13.67
N ILE A 142 -7.71 -19.71 14.51
CA ILE A 142 -7.61 -19.48 15.96
C ILE A 142 -8.23 -20.69 16.67
N SER A 143 -7.36 -21.52 17.25
CA SER A 143 -7.77 -22.70 18.00
C SER A 143 -7.86 -22.38 19.49
N ILE A 144 -9.05 -22.56 20.07
CA ILE A 144 -9.29 -22.39 21.51
C ILE A 144 -9.81 -23.73 22.05
N PRO A 145 -8.95 -24.56 22.66
CA PRO A 145 -9.29 -25.93 23.04
C PRO A 145 -10.16 -25.98 24.31
N ASP A 146 -11.33 -25.35 24.28
CA ASP A 146 -12.32 -25.34 25.36
C ASP A 146 -13.60 -26.08 24.93
N ASN A 147 -14.11 -26.95 25.81
CA ASN A 147 -15.26 -27.81 25.51
C ASN A 147 -16.58 -27.04 25.32
N SER A 148 -16.67 -25.78 25.75
CA SER A 148 -17.84 -24.93 25.51
C SER A 148 -17.84 -24.29 24.10
N ILE A 149 -16.78 -24.49 23.32
CA ILE A 149 -16.62 -23.95 21.98
C ILE A 149 -16.81 -25.07 20.95
N SER A 150 -17.69 -24.84 19.96
CA SER A 150 -17.84 -25.71 18.79
C SER A 150 -16.56 -25.86 17.97
N SER A 151 -16.43 -26.96 17.23
CA SER A 151 -15.26 -27.23 16.39
C SER A 151 -14.98 -26.10 15.39
N ARG A 152 -16.03 -25.48 14.81
CA ARG A 152 -15.97 -24.23 14.05
C ARG A 152 -17.08 -23.33 14.60
N HIS A 153 -16.73 -22.32 15.40
CA HIS A 153 -17.70 -21.56 16.19
C HIS A 153 -18.09 -20.25 15.51
N ALA A 154 -17.09 -19.47 15.12
CA ALA A 154 -17.30 -18.16 14.53
C ALA A 154 -16.25 -17.90 13.45
N ARG A 155 -16.49 -16.86 12.66
CA ARG A 155 -15.56 -16.35 11.67
C ARG A 155 -15.40 -14.85 11.84
N ILE A 156 -14.16 -14.36 11.75
CA ILE A 156 -13.86 -12.94 11.61
C ILE A 156 -13.38 -12.67 10.19
N ILE A 157 -13.90 -11.60 9.58
CA ILE A 157 -13.54 -11.15 8.23
C ILE A 157 -13.02 -9.72 8.34
N ARG A 158 -11.83 -9.48 7.79
CA ARG A 158 -11.27 -8.14 7.64
C ARG A 158 -11.79 -7.54 6.33
N GLY A 159 -12.53 -6.45 6.43
CA GLY A 159 -13.01 -5.67 5.29
C GLY A 159 -12.32 -4.32 5.17
N SER A 160 -12.67 -3.55 4.14
CA SER A 160 -12.22 -2.16 3.97
C SER A 160 -12.61 -1.25 5.13
N ASP A 161 -13.76 -1.54 5.75
CA ASP A 161 -14.40 -0.67 6.73
C ASP A 161 -14.15 -1.12 8.20
N GLY A 162 -13.36 -2.18 8.40
CA GLY A 162 -13.05 -2.75 9.71
C GLY A 162 -13.20 -4.26 9.77
N PHE A 163 -13.33 -4.79 10.99
CA PHE A 163 -13.43 -6.24 11.23
C PHE A 163 -14.87 -6.62 11.51
N PHE A 164 -15.36 -7.69 10.88
CA PHE A 164 -16.69 -8.22 11.07
C PHE A 164 -16.60 -9.60 11.70
N ILE A 165 -17.52 -9.91 12.61
CA ILE A 165 -17.70 -11.25 13.16
C ILE A 165 -19.02 -11.86 12.69
N GLU A 166 -18.98 -13.16 12.42
CA GLU A 166 -20.11 -13.99 12.01
C GLU A 166 -20.14 -15.25 12.87
N ASP A 167 -21.31 -15.58 13.41
CA ASP A 167 -21.54 -16.85 14.09
C ASP A 167 -21.80 -17.95 13.05
N LEU A 168 -21.03 -19.04 13.10
CA LEU A 168 -21.16 -20.16 12.16
C LEU A 168 -22.19 -21.21 12.63
N LEU A 169 -22.69 -21.08 13.86
CA LEU A 169 -23.66 -22.00 14.46
C LEU A 169 -25.10 -21.50 14.33
N SER A 170 -25.29 -20.21 14.05
CA SER A 170 -26.62 -19.63 13.83
C SER A 170 -27.15 -19.99 12.44
N ARG A 171 -28.47 -20.23 12.35
CA ARG A 171 -29.14 -20.41 11.05
C ARG A 171 -29.18 -19.13 10.21
N ASN A 172 -29.02 -17.97 10.86
CA ASN A 172 -28.92 -16.67 10.24
C ASN A 172 -27.47 -16.21 10.32
N THR A 173 -26.80 -16.10 9.18
CA THR A 173 -25.42 -15.65 9.02
C THR A 173 -25.33 -14.13 9.07
N ASP A 174 -25.90 -13.52 10.12
CA ASP A 174 -25.83 -12.08 10.29
C ASP A 174 -24.43 -11.68 10.76
N ARG A 175 -23.71 -10.93 9.92
CA ARG A 175 -22.41 -10.37 10.26
C ARG A 175 -22.57 -9.09 11.07
N ARG A 176 -21.71 -8.90 12.08
CA ARG A 176 -21.67 -7.70 12.92
C ARG A 176 -20.29 -7.04 12.84
N LEU A 177 -20.25 -5.71 12.72
CA LEU A 177 -19.02 -4.93 12.83
C LEU A 177 -18.49 -4.97 14.28
N LEU A 178 -17.21 -5.23 14.44
CA LEU A 178 -16.49 -5.18 15.71
C LEU A 178 -15.89 -3.79 15.93
N THR A 179 -16.10 -3.24 17.12
CA THR A 179 -15.48 -1.98 17.56
C THR A 179 -14.37 -2.21 18.58
N ASN A 180 -13.44 -1.27 18.70
CA ASN A 180 -12.32 -1.39 19.65
C ASN A 180 -12.82 -1.67 21.09
N ASN A 181 -12.21 -2.63 21.75
CA ASN A 181 -12.58 -3.17 23.07
C ASN A 181 -13.88 -3.99 23.11
N ASP A 182 -14.42 -4.41 21.96
CA ASP A 182 -15.57 -5.32 21.94
C ASP A 182 -15.23 -6.65 22.61
N LEU A 183 -16.12 -7.12 23.48
CA LEU A 183 -16.03 -8.44 24.08
C LEU A 183 -16.68 -9.48 23.16
N VAL A 184 -15.87 -10.34 22.57
CA VAL A 184 -16.27 -11.46 21.75
C VAL A 184 -16.42 -12.70 22.63
N ARG A 185 -17.66 -13.10 22.89
CA ARG A 185 -17.96 -14.29 23.69
C ARG A 185 -18.19 -15.50 22.80
N LEU A 186 -17.42 -16.56 23.04
CA LEU A 186 -17.53 -17.87 22.37
C LEU A 186 -17.72 -18.95 23.45
N GLY A 187 -18.95 -19.43 23.60
CA GLY A 187 -19.30 -20.31 24.72
C GLY A 187 -19.06 -19.65 26.08
N LYS A 188 -18.12 -20.20 26.85
CA LYS A 188 -17.68 -19.67 28.16
C LYS A 188 -16.42 -18.80 28.07
N VAL A 189 -15.74 -18.77 26.93
CA VAL A 189 -14.54 -17.97 26.72
C VAL A 189 -14.92 -16.58 26.24
N ILE A 190 -14.24 -15.56 26.77
CA ILE A 190 -14.40 -14.16 26.35
C ILE A 190 -13.04 -13.69 25.83
N LEU A 191 -13.05 -13.10 24.64
CA LEU A 191 -11.90 -12.46 24.02
C LEU A 191 -12.20 -10.96 23.91
N THR A 192 -11.20 -10.13 24.09
CA THR A 192 -11.31 -8.69 23.83
C THR A 192 -10.74 -8.40 22.45
N PHE A 193 -11.54 -7.78 21.59
CA PHE A 193 -11.10 -7.31 20.29
C PHE A 193 -10.44 -5.94 20.44
N ASN A 194 -9.17 -5.85 20.07
CA ASN A 194 -8.41 -4.61 20.11
C ASN A 194 -8.14 -4.16 18.68
N LEU A 195 -8.49 -2.90 18.39
CA LEU A 195 -8.24 -2.26 17.12
C LEU A 195 -7.13 -1.23 17.31
N ALA A 196 -5.95 -1.53 16.76
CA ALA A 196 -4.91 -0.54 16.58
C ALA A 196 -5.08 0.09 15.19
N ILE A 197 -5.13 1.42 15.17
CA ILE A 197 -4.88 2.16 13.95
C ILE A 197 -3.36 2.35 13.94
N ASP A 198 -2.67 1.83 12.92
CA ASP A 198 -1.36 2.40 12.58
C ASP A 198 -1.61 3.85 12.16
N ALA A 199 -1.69 4.75 13.15
CA ALA A 199 -1.30 6.11 12.93
C ALA A 199 0.17 6.00 12.55
N VAL A 200 0.53 6.49 11.37
CA VAL A 200 1.92 6.75 11.02
C VAL A 200 2.47 7.59 12.17
N VAL A 201 3.20 6.94 13.07
CA VAL A 201 3.89 7.60 14.18
C VAL A 201 4.96 8.41 13.48
N GLY A 202 4.67 9.71 13.29
CA GLY A 202 5.72 10.68 13.04
C GLY A 202 6.71 10.56 14.18
N ASP A 203 7.94 10.19 13.85
CA ASP A 203 9.08 10.19 14.75
C ASP A 203 9.30 11.62 15.25
N GLU A 204 8.67 11.97 16.38
CA GLU A 204 9.04 13.13 17.19
C GLU A 204 9.98 12.66 18.30
N THR A 205 11.22 12.36 17.93
CA THR A 205 12.34 12.38 18.88
C THR A 205 12.69 13.83 19.22
N ALA A 206 11.86 14.45 20.07
CA ALA A 206 12.23 15.66 20.78
C ALA A 206 13.27 15.31 21.87
N GLY A 207 14.55 15.39 21.49
CA GLY A 207 15.66 15.40 22.43
C GLY A 207 15.61 16.67 23.27
N VAL A 208 15.13 16.58 24.51
CA VAL A 208 15.39 17.58 25.54
C VAL A 208 16.59 17.10 26.36
N ARG A 209 17.74 17.71 26.10
CA ARG A 209 18.86 17.78 27.05
C ARG A 209 19.00 19.24 27.49
N ALA A 210 18.92 19.45 28.79
CA ALA A 210 19.67 20.48 29.50
C ALA A 210 20.33 19.78 30.69
#